data_AF-A0A7X5AP26-F1
#
_entry.id   AF-A0A7X5AP26-F1
#
_cell.length_a   1.000
_cell.length_b   1.000
_cell.length_c   1.000
_cell.angle_alpha   90.00
_cell.angle_beta   90.00
_cell.angle_gamma   90.00
#
_symmetry.space_group_name_H-M   'P 1'
#
loop_
_entity.id
_entity.type
_entity.pdbx_description
1 polymer ?
#
loop_
_entity_poly.entity_id
_entity_poly.type
_entity_poly.pdbx_seq_one_letter_code
_entity_poly.pdbx_strand_id
1 'polypeptide(L)' 'MSRLELSPNFSDPDAFYAALTEAHRERSEADSERINARLILLLANHIGEQQVLEEALSIAAADSEQPR' A
#
# COMPACT_ATOMS: atom_id res chain seq x y z
N MET A 1 -5.15 -20.85 -1.90
CA MET A 1 -4.88 -20.36 -0.54
C MET A 1 -3.53 -19.66 -0.60
N SER A 2 -3.52 -18.43 -1.09
CA SER A 2 -2.32 -17.60 -1.11
C SER A 2 -2.22 -16.86 0.22
N ARG A 3 -1.02 -16.83 0.80
CA ARG A 3 -0.70 -16.03 1.99
C ARG A 3 -0.15 -14.68 1.53
N LEU A 4 -0.27 -13.64 2.34
CA LEU A 4 0.33 -12.34 2.02
C LEU A 4 1.87 -12.50 1.95
N GLU A 5 2.44 -12.18 0.80
CA GLU A 5 3.89 -12.14 0.61
C GLU A 5 4.43 -10.84 1.21
N LEU A 6 5.00 -10.93 2.41
CA LEU A 6 5.66 -9.82 3.10
C LEU A 6 7.11 -9.61 2.64
N SER A 7 7.62 -10.51 1.81
CA SER A 7 8.96 -10.38 1.23
C SER A 7 8.94 -9.36 0.09
N PRO A 8 9.98 -8.52 -0.05
CA PRO A 8 10.04 -7.55 -1.15
C PRO A 8 10.02 -8.28 -2.50
N ASN A 9 8.86 -8.29 -3.14
CA ASN A 9 8.64 -8.85 -4.48
C ASN A 9 8.68 -7.76 -5.57
N PHE A 10 9.22 -6.58 -5.24
CA PHE A 10 9.37 -5.49 -6.18
C PHE A 10 10.57 -5.75 -7.10
N SER A 11 10.38 -5.68 -8.41
CA SER A 11 11.49 -5.73 -9.37
C SER A 11 12.41 -4.51 -9.25
N ASP A 12 11.86 -3.35 -8.84
CA ASP A 12 12.61 -2.12 -8.58
C ASP A 12 11.86 -1.27 -7.54
N PRO A 13 12.17 -1.41 -6.24
CA PRO A 13 11.50 -0.66 -5.18
C PRO A 13 11.81 0.84 -5.27
N ASP A 14 13.03 1.23 -5.61
CA ASP A 14 13.45 2.63 -5.73
C ASP A 14 12.67 3.37 -6.82
N ALA A 15 12.47 2.75 -7.99
CA ALA A 15 11.67 3.33 -9.06
C ALA A 15 10.20 3.55 -8.65
N PHE A 16 9.61 2.60 -7.90
CA PHE A 16 8.24 2.74 -7.41
C PHE A 16 8.13 3.86 -6.36
N TYR A 17 9.06 3.94 -5.42
CA TYR A 17 9.09 5.03 -4.43
C TYR A 17 9.27 6.40 -5.10
N ALA A 18 10.16 6.51 -6.09
CA ALA A 18 10.33 7.74 -6.85
C ALA A 18 9.03 8.15 -7.55
N ALA A 19 8.33 7.21 -8.20
CA ALA A 19 7.05 7.47 -8.85
C ALA A 19 5.94 7.86 -7.85
N LEU A 20 5.93 7.27 -6.66
CA LEU A 20 4.99 7.63 -5.61
C LEU A 20 5.26 9.05 -5.10
N THR A 21 6.50 9.37 -4.74
CA THR A 21 6.90 10.72 -4.30
C THR A 21 6.59 11.76 -5.37
N GLU A 22 6.84 11.44 -6.63
CA GLU A 22 6.50 12.30 -7.77
C GLU A 22 5.00 12.61 -7.84
N ALA A 23 4.15 11.60 -7.66
CA ALA A 23 2.70 11.75 -7.65
C ALA A 23 2.19 12.68 -6.53
N HIS A 24 2.94 12.78 -5.43
CA HIS A 24 2.60 13.60 -4.26
C HIS A 24 3.28 14.98 -4.23
N ARG A 25 4.36 15.20 -4.99
CA ARG A 25 5.27 16.37 -4.86
C ARG A 25 4.61 17.74 -5.00
N GLU A 26 3.51 17.85 -5.74
CA GLU A 26 2.79 19.12 -5.96
C GLU A 26 1.35 19.08 -5.43
N ARG A 27 1.06 18.17 -4.48
CA ARG A 27 -0.30 17.91 -3.98
C ARG A 27 -0.43 18.27 -2.51
N SER A 28 -1.60 18.78 -2.15
CA SER A 28 -2.00 18.94 -0.75
C SER A 28 -2.12 17.56 -0.07
N GLU A 29 -2.02 17.54 1.25
CA GLU A 29 -2.16 16.33 2.06
C GLU A 29 -3.47 15.58 1.76
N ALA A 30 -4.60 16.31 1.66
CA ALA A 30 -5.90 15.74 1.30
C ALA A 30 -5.94 15.12 -0.10
N ASP A 31 -5.21 15.67 -1.08
CA ASP A 31 -5.12 15.07 -2.42
C ASP A 31 -4.22 13.83 -2.40
N SER A 32 -3.15 13.86 -1.60
CA SER A 32 -2.27 12.72 -1.37
C SER A 32 -3.00 11.55 -0.73
N GLU A 33 -3.84 11.80 0.28
CA GLU A 33 -4.71 10.79 0.88
C GLU A 33 -5.67 10.16 -0.14
N ARG A 34 -6.26 10.96 -1.03
CA ARG A 34 -7.16 10.46 -2.08
C ARG A 34 -6.43 9.59 -3.10
N ILE A 35 -5.21 9.97 -3.48
CA ILE A 35 -4.34 9.16 -4.35
C ILE A 35 -4.04 7.83 -3.66
N ASN A 36 -3.65 7.86 -2.38
CA ASN A 36 -3.32 6.67 -1.60
C ASN A 36 -4.52 5.73 -1.46
N ALA A 37 -5.70 6.25 -1.10
CA ALA A 37 -6.92 5.46 -1.01
C ALA A 37 -7.28 4.79 -2.35
N ARG A 38 -7.13 5.53 -3.46
CA ARG A 38 -7.39 5.00 -4.80
C ARG A 38 -6.35 3.95 -5.20
N LEU A 39 -5.08 4.17 -4.89
CA LEU A 39 -3.99 3.23 -5.13
C LEU A 39 -4.22 1.91 -4.37
N ILE A 40 -4.58 1.99 -3.08
CA ILE A 40 -4.92 0.83 -2.26
C ILE A 40 -6.05 0.01 -2.90
N LEU A 41 -7.14 0.66 -3.34
CA LEU A 41 -8.25 -0.03 -3.99
C LEU A 41 -7.89 -0.68 -5.33
N LEU A 42 -7.00 -0.06 -6.11
CA LEU A 42 -6.50 -0.63 -7.36
C LEU A 42 -5.62 -1.86 -7.10
N LEU A 43 -4.71 -1.77 -6.13
CA LEU A 43 -3.87 -2.90 -5.72
C LEU A 43 -4.71 -4.03 -5.11
N ALA A 44 -5.73 -3.69 -4.31
CA ALA A 44 -6.66 -4.66 -3.76
C ALA A 44 -7.42 -5.43 -4.85
N ASN A 45 -7.88 -4.72 -5.89
CA ASN A 45 -8.47 -5.35 -7.07
C ASN A 45 -7.48 -6.23 -7.82
N HIS A 46 -6.22 -5.81 -7.96
CA HIS A 46 -5.20 -6.59 -8.65
C HIS A 46 -4.87 -7.89 -7.90
N ILE A 47 -4.82 -7.85 -6.57
CA ILE A 47 -4.62 -9.03 -5.71
C ILE A 47 -5.82 -9.98 -5.81
N GLY A 48 -7.05 -9.46 -5.78
CA GLY A 48 -8.28 -10.23 -6.02
C GLY A 48 -8.66 -11.27 -4.96
N GLU A 49 -7.79 -11.56 -3.98
CA GLU A 49 -8.01 -12.52 -2.91
C GLU A 49 -8.39 -11.83 -1.59
N GLN A 50 -9.66 -11.95 -1.16
CA GLN A 50 -10.16 -11.33 0.07
C GLN A 50 -9.34 -11.71 1.32
N GLN A 51 -8.93 -12.97 1.44
CA GLN A 51 -8.13 -13.43 2.58
C GLN A 51 -6.77 -12.72 2.68
N VAL A 52 -6.12 -12.46 1.54
CA VAL A 52 -4.86 -11.72 1.47
C VAL A 52 -5.05 -10.26 1.87
N LEU A 53 -6.17 -9.65 1.45
CA LEU A 53 -6.52 -8.27 1.81
C LEU A 53 -6.84 -8.11 3.30
N GLU A 54 -7.58 -9.06 3.89
CA GLU A 54 -7.88 -9.07 5.32
C GLU A 54 -6.62 -9.25 6.16
N GLU A 55 -5.71 -10.14 5.74
CA GLU A 55 -4.40 -10.33 6.40
C GLU A 55 -3.56 -9.05 6.31
N ALA A 56 -3.51 -8.40 5.14
CA ALA A 56 -2.81 -7.12 4.97
C ALA A 56 -3.38 -6.00 5.84
N LEU A 57 -4.70 -5.88 5.92
CA LEU A 57 -5.39 -4.91 6.78
C LEU A 57 -5.09 -5.15 8.25
N SER A 58 -5.13 -6.41 8.70
CA SER A 58 -4.82 -6.77 10.08
C SER A 58 -3.37 -6.41 10.46
N ILE A 59 -2.42 -6.63 9.56
CA ILE A 59 -1.00 -6.31 9.79
C ILE A 59 -0.80 -4.79 9.80
N ALA A 60 -1.36 -4.07 8.82
CA ALA A 60 -1.24 -2.62 8.74
C ALA A 60 -1.86 -1.91 9.97
N ALA A 61 -3.00 -2.39 10.46
CA ALA A 61 -3.65 -1.86 11.66
C ALA A 61 -2.85 -2.15 12.94
N ALA A 62 -2.23 -3.32 13.04
CA ALA A 62 -1.39 -3.70 14.18
C ALA A 62 -0.08 -2.89 14.23
N ASP A 63 0.52 -2.55 13.10
CA ASP A 63 1.76 -1.77 13.05
C ASP A 63 1.55 -0.29 13.43
N SER A 64 0.35 0.25 13.18
CA SER A 64 -0.04 1.57 13.69
C SER A 64 -0.17 1.65 15.23
N GLU A 65 -0.13 0.53 15.94
CA GLU A 65 -0.11 0.46 17.41
C GLU A 65 1.32 0.41 18.01
N GLN A 66 2.39 0.72 17.24
CA GLN A 66 3.72 0.86 17.83
C GLN A 66 3.77 2.06 18.80
N PRO A 67 4.04 1.84 20.11
CA PRO A 67 4.27 2.94 21.04
C PRO A 67 5.63 3.57 20.67
N ARG A 68 5.61 4.86 20.31
CA ARG A 68 6.82 5.67 20.22
C ARG A 68 7.50 5.79 21.58
#